data_AF-L0B179-F1
#
_entry.id   AF-L0B179-F1
#
_cell.length_a   1.000
_cell.length_b   1.000
_cell.length_c   1.000
_cell.angle_alpha   90.00
_cell.angle_beta   90.00
_cell.angle_gamma   90.00
#
_symmetry.space_group_name_H-M   'P 1'
#
loop_
_entity.id
_entity.type
_entity.pdbx_description
1 polymer ?
#
loop_
_entity_poly.entity_id
_entity_poly.type
_entity_poly.pdbx_seq_one_letter_code
_entity_poly.pdbx_strand_id
1 'polypeptide(L)'
;MCCFFGNIRHVWEYFPIKNQKRFIIQRKFVKDPEIKPKNLPFKVTRTPSGNLPVYMRIRAHGTVMYTVVRHIYGDVQAMKEQLRILCESPVRERIGSLEVQGIHVMKIKRWLKNCGQ
;
A
#
# COMPACT_ATOMS: atom_id res chain seq x y z
N MET A 1 52.21 26.50 -47.08
CA MET A 1 51.44 27.65 -46.55
C MET A 1 50.63 27.15 -45.37
N CYS A 2 50.98 27.58 -44.16
CA CYS A 2 50.27 27.24 -42.93
C CYS A 2 48.93 27.99 -42.87
N CYS A 3 47.87 27.32 -42.43
CA CYS A 3 46.77 27.97 -41.69
C CYS A 3 46.33 27.05 -40.55
N PHE A 4 46.61 27.50 -39.33
CA PHE A 4 45.97 27.09 -38.08
C PHE A 4 44.46 27.37 -38.13
N PHE A 5 43.69 26.61 -37.36
CA PHE A 5 42.52 27.01 -36.52
C PHE A 5 41.69 25.73 -36.33
N GLY A 6 41.67 25.14 -35.15
CA GLY A 6 40.62 25.46 -34.20
C GLY A 6 40.27 24.21 -33.42
N ASN A 7 40.77 24.17 -32.19
CA ASN A 7 40.61 23.12 -31.20
C ASN A 7 39.19 23.18 -30.62
N ILE A 8 38.35 22.18 -30.87
CA ILE A 8 37.12 21.97 -30.10
C ILE A 8 37.08 20.51 -29.66
N ARG A 9 37.66 20.27 -28.48
CA ARG A 9 37.46 19.07 -27.69
C ARG A 9 36.01 19.07 -27.17
N HIS A 10 35.06 18.58 -27.95
CA HIS A 10 33.81 18.09 -27.37
C HIS A 10 34.07 16.70 -26.81
N VAL A 11 34.46 16.68 -25.54
CA VAL A 11 34.41 15.51 -24.68
C VAL A 11 32.96 15.05 -24.67
N TRP A 12 32.68 13.90 -25.30
CA TRP A 12 31.45 13.19 -25.07
C TRP A 12 31.53 12.63 -23.65
N GLU A 13 31.13 13.44 -22.67
CA GLU A 13 30.87 12.94 -21.32
C GLU A 13 29.71 11.95 -21.43
N TYR A 14 30.09 10.67 -21.47
CA TYR A 14 29.19 9.57 -21.19
C TYR A 14 28.62 9.80 -19.79
N PHE A 15 27.44 10.43 -19.71
CA PHE A 15 26.64 10.40 -18.50
C PHE A 15 26.28 8.94 -18.25
N PRO A 16 26.77 8.30 -17.18
CA PRO A 16 26.31 6.97 -16.84
C PRO A 16 24.83 7.11 -16.50
N ILE A 17 23.98 6.45 -17.29
CA ILE A 17 22.57 6.26 -16.98
C ILE A 17 22.55 5.61 -15.60
N LYS A 18 22.32 6.42 -14.56
CA LYS A 18 22.17 5.91 -13.20
C LYS A 18 21.11 4.83 -13.30
N ASN A 19 21.52 3.61 -12.97
CA ASN A 19 20.71 2.42 -12.95
C ASN A 19 19.53 2.68 -12.00
N GLN A 20 18.47 3.31 -12.52
CA GLN A 20 17.20 3.45 -11.85
C GLN A 20 16.61 2.06 -11.87
N LYS A 21 17.03 1.25 -10.90
CA LYS A 21 16.32 0.03 -10.54
C LYS A 21 14.89 0.47 -10.27
N ARG A 22 14.00 0.22 -11.24
CA ARG A 22 12.55 0.40 -11.12
C ARG A 22 12.03 -0.60 -10.09
N PHE A 23 12.37 -0.41 -8.83
CA PHE A 23 11.67 -1.07 -7.74
C PHE A 23 10.43 -0.25 -7.44
N ILE A 24 9.41 -0.38 -8.32
CA ILE A 24 8.04 0.04 -8.01
C ILE A 24 7.45 -1.02 -7.08
N ILE A 25 8.07 -1.23 -5.92
CA ILE A 25 7.48 -2.01 -4.84
C ILE A 25 7.03 -0.98 -3.82
N GLN A 26 5.76 -1.04 -3.40
CA GLN A 26 5.15 -0.09 -2.48
C GLN A 26 5.84 -0.11 -1.09
N ARG A 27 7.03 0.48 -0.96
CA ARG A 27 7.79 0.59 0.31
C ARG A 27 6.99 1.25 1.43
N LYS A 28 5.96 2.04 1.07
CA LYS A 28 5.16 2.86 1.98
C LYS A 28 4.54 2.07 3.13
N PHE A 29 4.18 0.81 2.91
CA PHE A 29 3.49 -0.04 3.90
C PHE A 29 4.27 -1.27 4.31
N VAL A 30 5.59 -1.29 4.12
CA VAL A 30 6.46 -2.33 4.67
C VAL A 30 6.33 -2.34 6.20
N LYS A 31 6.41 -3.54 6.78
CA LYS A 31 6.34 -3.72 8.22
C LYS A 31 7.55 -3.04 8.85
N ASP A 32 7.29 -2.18 9.82
CA ASP A 32 8.35 -1.54 10.58
C ASP A 32 8.72 -2.46 11.75
N PRO A 33 10.00 -2.87 11.89
CA PRO A 33 10.42 -3.72 13.01
C PRO A 33 10.31 -3.03 14.37
N GLU A 34 10.32 -1.69 14.41
CA GLU A 34 10.25 -0.93 15.66
C GLU A 34 8.83 -0.88 16.24
N ILE A 35 7.80 -0.95 15.38
CA ILE A 35 6.39 -0.92 15.80
C ILE A 35 6.00 -2.28 16.37
N LYS A 36 5.92 -2.36 17.70
CA LYS A 36 5.41 -3.54 18.39
C LYS A 36 3.92 -3.77 18.05
N PRO A 37 3.50 -5.01 17.77
CA PRO A 37 2.09 -5.30 17.53
C PRO A 37 1.27 -5.00 18.78
N LYS A 38 0.19 -4.24 18.61
CA LYS A 38 -0.76 -4.00 19.70
C LYS A 38 -1.49 -5.31 20.04
N ASN A 39 -1.78 -5.50 21.32
CA ASN A 39 -2.60 -6.63 21.78
C ASN A 39 -4.07 -6.37 21.41
N LEU A 40 -4.41 -6.67 20.16
CA LEU A 40 -5.76 -6.55 19.60
C LEU A 40 -6.44 -7.92 19.59
N PRO A 41 -7.77 -7.98 19.75
CA PRO A 41 -8.52 -9.24 19.72
C PRO A 41 -8.59 -9.86 18.31
N PHE A 42 -8.09 -9.16 17.30
CA PHE A 42 -7.97 -9.62 15.92
C PHE A 42 -6.56 -9.40 15.38
N LYS A 43 -6.23 -10.17 14.35
CA LYS A 43 -4.97 -10.09 13.61
C LYS A 43 -5.23 -10.09 12.12
N VAL A 44 -4.49 -9.27 11.39
CA VAL A 44 -4.51 -9.24 9.93
C VAL A 44 -3.17 -9.74 9.42
N THR A 45 -3.14 -10.87 8.73
CA THR A 45 -1.87 -11.40 8.21
C THR A 45 -1.57 -10.81 6.83
N ARG A 46 -0.31 -10.44 6.63
CA ARG A 46 0.19 -10.01 5.34
C ARG A 46 0.17 -11.17 4.35
N THR A 47 0.08 -10.81 3.07
CA THR A 47 0.30 -11.76 1.97
C THR A 47 1.73 -12.31 1.99
N PRO A 48 2.01 -13.45 1.33
CA PRO A 48 3.39 -13.96 1.21
C PRO A 48 4.38 -12.94 0.63
N SER A 49 3.89 -12.02 -0.22
CA SER A 49 4.66 -10.91 -0.77
C SER A 49 4.91 -9.75 0.22
N GLY A 50 4.44 -9.85 1.46
CA GLY A 50 4.62 -8.82 2.51
C GLY A 50 3.64 -7.65 2.47
N ASN A 51 2.66 -7.66 1.56
CA ASN A 51 1.69 -6.58 1.40
C ASN A 51 0.48 -6.73 2.34
N LEU A 52 -0.07 -5.59 2.80
CA LEU A 52 -1.32 -5.54 3.54
C LEU A 52 -2.50 -5.98 2.65
N PRO A 53 -3.39 -6.87 3.13
CA PRO A 53 -4.49 -7.44 2.35
C PRO A 53 -5.71 -6.49 2.27
N VAL A 54 -5.46 -5.25 1.84
CA VAL A 54 -6.47 -4.19 1.70
C VAL A 54 -6.54 -3.73 0.25
N TYR A 55 -7.70 -3.92 -0.37
CA TYR A 55 -7.90 -3.70 -1.81
C TYR A 55 -9.19 -2.95 -2.08
N MET A 56 -9.23 -2.23 -3.20
CA MET A 56 -10.48 -1.65 -3.70
C MET A 56 -11.21 -2.69 -4.55
N ARG A 57 -12.53 -2.73 -4.45
CA ARG A 57 -13.42 -3.56 -5.25
C ARG A 57 -14.49 -2.68 -5.88
N ILE A 58 -14.60 -2.74 -7.19
CA ILE A 58 -15.57 -1.99 -7.99
C ILE A 58 -16.73 -2.93 -8.32
N ARG A 59 -17.97 -2.42 -8.24
CA ARG A 59 -19.21 -3.11 -8.58
C ARG A 59 -20.11 -2.17 -9.41
N ALA A 60 -21.21 -2.73 -9.93
CA ALA A 60 -22.22 -1.99 -10.69
C ALA A 60 -21.60 -1.11 -11.79
N HIS A 61 -20.80 -1.72 -12.67
CA HIS A 61 -20.15 -1.05 -13.80
C HIS A 61 -19.33 0.21 -13.46
N GLY A 62 -18.78 0.32 -12.24
CA GLY A 62 -17.97 1.47 -11.85
C GLY A 62 -18.63 2.39 -10.84
N THR A 63 -19.96 2.30 -10.66
CA THR A 63 -20.71 3.23 -9.82
C THR A 63 -20.46 3.01 -8.34
N VAL A 64 -20.27 1.76 -7.91
CA VAL A 64 -20.13 1.45 -6.48
C VAL A 64 -18.75 0.90 -6.18
N MET A 65 -18.03 1.61 -5.31
CA MET A 65 -16.71 1.21 -4.84
C MET A 65 -16.75 0.78 -3.39
N TYR A 66 -16.03 -0.29 -3.09
CA TYR A 66 -15.84 -0.84 -1.76
C TYR A 66 -14.35 -1.00 -1.46
N THR A 67 -13.99 -0.89 -0.20
CA THR A 67 -12.67 -1.30 0.28
C THR A 67 -12.79 -2.63 1.02
N VAL A 68 -12.06 -3.62 0.56
CA VAL A 68 -12.09 -4.99 1.07
C VAL A 68 -10.84 -5.26 1.89
N VAL A 69 -11.02 -5.79 3.11
CA VAL A 69 -9.94 -6.27 3.97
C VAL A 69 -10.05 -7.79 4.09
N ARG A 70 -8.95 -8.51 3.82
CA ARG A 70 -8.88 -9.98 3.86
C ARG A 70 -7.88 -10.47 4.93
N HIS A 71 -7.79 -11.79 5.09
CA HIS A 71 -6.84 -12.46 5.99
C HIS A 71 -6.98 -12.01 7.46
N ILE A 72 -8.22 -11.90 7.91
CA ILE A 72 -8.58 -11.51 9.27
C ILE A 72 -8.71 -12.79 10.11
N TYR A 73 -8.11 -12.78 11.30
CA TYR A 73 -8.16 -13.87 12.27
C TYR A 73 -8.53 -13.31 13.64
N GLY A 74 -9.13 -14.13 14.51
CA GLY A 74 -9.62 -13.70 15.82
C GLY A 74 -11.02 -13.07 15.73
N ASP A 75 -11.28 -12.05 16.56
CA ASP A 75 -12.59 -11.40 16.67
C ASP A 75 -12.87 -10.45 15.49
N VAL A 76 -13.56 -10.98 14.49
CA VAL A 76 -13.97 -10.24 13.28
C VAL A 76 -14.94 -9.10 13.63
N GLN A 77 -15.78 -9.27 14.64
CA GLN A 77 -16.80 -8.29 15.02
C GLN A 77 -16.14 -7.07 15.67
N ALA A 78 -15.13 -7.27 16.51
CA ALA A 78 -14.31 -6.18 17.03
C ALA A 78 -13.62 -5.39 15.90
N MET A 79 -13.07 -6.08 14.90
CA MET A 79 -12.45 -5.41 13.74
C MET A 79 -13.45 -4.60 12.92
N LYS A 80 -14.65 -5.14 12.71
CA LYS A 80 -15.74 -4.48 11.98
C LYS A 80 -16.16 -3.18 12.66
N GLU A 81 -16.29 -3.18 13.98
CA GLU A 81 -16.63 -1.98 14.73
C GLU A 81 -15.53 -0.92 14.64
N GLN A 82 -14.26 -1.33 14.78
CA GLN A 82 -13.12 -0.43 14.59
C GLN A 82 -13.08 0.18 13.19
N LEU A 83 -13.37 -0.60 12.15
CA LEU A 83 -13.44 -0.10 10.77
C LEU A 83 -14.61 0.85 10.55
N ARG A 84 -15.75 0.60 11.22
CA ARG A 84 -16.92 1.48 11.17
C ARG A 84 -16.61 2.84 11.79
N ILE A 85 -15.98 2.85 12.96
CA ILE A 85 -15.52 4.08 13.63
C ILE A 85 -14.46 4.79 12.79
N LEU A 86 -13.47 4.06 12.27
CA LEU A 86 -12.38 4.64 11.49
C LEU A 86 -12.86 5.27 10.19
N CYS A 87 -13.78 4.64 9.47
CA CYS A 87 -14.20 5.09 8.13
C CYS A 87 -15.52 5.87 8.14
N GLU A 88 -16.22 5.93 9.27
CA GLU A 88 -17.56 6.54 9.39
C GLU A 88 -18.53 6.00 8.32
N SER A 89 -18.32 4.74 7.92
CA SER A 89 -18.96 4.12 6.76
C SER A 89 -19.46 2.73 7.12
N PRO A 90 -20.55 2.27 6.47
CA PRO A 90 -21.10 0.95 6.75
C PRO A 90 -20.12 -0.15 6.31
N VAL A 91 -19.94 -1.14 7.20
CA VAL A 91 -19.06 -2.29 6.98
C VAL A 91 -19.91 -3.55 6.87
N ARG A 92 -19.81 -4.23 5.73
CA ARG A 92 -20.49 -5.50 5.46
C ARG A 92 -19.51 -6.64 5.69
N GLU A 93 -20.00 -7.66 6.37
CA GLU A 93 -19.24 -8.87 6.62
C GLU A 93 -19.48 -9.90 5.51
N ARG A 94 -18.39 -10.54 5.10
CA ARG A 94 -18.37 -11.62 4.12
C ARG A 94 -17.48 -12.74 4.65
N ILE A 95 -17.62 -13.92 4.06
CA ILE A 95 -16.81 -15.08 4.42
C ILE A 95 -15.33 -14.72 4.24
N GLY A 96 -14.59 -14.66 5.36
CA GLY A 96 -13.17 -14.33 5.40
C GLY A 96 -12.78 -12.91 4.98
N SER A 97 -13.73 -11.97 4.92
CA SER A 97 -13.43 -10.57 4.56
C SER A 97 -14.44 -9.55 5.09
N LEU A 98 -13.97 -8.31 5.24
CA LEU A 98 -14.81 -7.15 5.58
C LEU A 98 -14.83 -6.17 4.40
N GLU A 99 -16.02 -5.76 3.96
CA GLU A 99 -16.24 -4.81 2.87
C GLU A 99 -16.75 -3.48 3.45
N VAL A 100 -15.93 -2.43 3.39
CA VAL A 100 -16.30 -1.06 3.76
C VAL A 100 -16.82 -0.35 2.52
N GLN A 101 -17.96 0.32 2.60
CA GLN A 101 -18.45 1.16 1.50
C GLN A 101 -17.51 2.36 1.29
N GLY A 102 -17.16 2.67 0.04
CA GLY A 102 -16.28 3.80 -0.31
C GLY A 102 -14.80 3.45 -0.48
N ILE A 103 -14.01 4.47 -0.82
CA ILE A 103 -12.57 4.36 -1.09
C ILE A 103 -11.78 4.75 0.16
N HIS A 104 -11.36 3.76 0.95
CA HIS A 104 -10.65 3.94 2.22
C HIS A 104 -9.32 3.18 2.29
N VAL A 105 -8.82 2.67 1.16
CA VAL A 105 -7.61 1.82 1.08
C VAL A 105 -6.43 2.43 1.84
N MET A 106 -6.14 3.72 1.59
CA MET A 106 -5.00 4.39 2.21
C MET A 106 -5.18 4.63 3.71
N LYS A 107 -6.41 4.97 4.13
CA LYS A 107 -6.78 5.20 5.54
C LYS A 107 -6.60 3.91 6.35
N ILE A 108 -7.16 2.81 5.85
CA ILE A 108 -7.10 1.49 6.50
C ILE A 108 -5.67 0.95 6.51
N LYS A 109 -4.92 1.04 5.40
CA LYS A 109 -3.52 0.59 5.37
C LYS A 109 -2.64 1.34 6.37
N ARG A 110 -2.84 2.66 6.50
CA ARG A 110 -2.12 3.48 7.48
C ARG A 110 -2.46 3.06 8.91
N TRP A 111 -3.75 2.87 9.20
CA TRP A 111 -4.20 2.43 10.52
C TRP A 111 -3.64 1.05 10.89
N LEU A 112 -3.74 0.04 10.00
CA LEU A 112 -3.18 -1.29 10.24
C LEU A 112 -1.67 -1.26 10.50
N LYS A 113 -0.93 -0.45 9.74
CA LYS A 113 0.50 -0.24 9.97
C LYS A 113 0.78 0.33 11.37
N ASN A 114 0.01 1.33 11.79
CA ASN A 114 0.14 1.95 13.12
C ASN A 114 -0.26 1.01 14.27
N CYS A 115 -1.07 -0.01 13.99
CA CYS A 115 -1.40 -1.07 14.93
C CYS A 115 -0.31 -2.18 15.00
N GLY A 116 0.71 -2.12 14.15
CA GLY A 116 1.79 -3.10 14.09
C GLY A 116 1.43 -4.41 13.36
N GLN A 117 0.48 -4.34 12.42
CA GLN A 117 0.03 -5.49 11.61
C GLN A 117 0.86 -5.70 10.32
#